data_AF-A0A7J8UE37-F1
#
_entry.id   AF-A0A7J8UE37-F1
#
_cell.length_a   1.000
_cell.length_b   1.000
_cell.length_c   1.000
_cell.angle_alpha   90.00
_cell.angle_beta   90.00
_cell.angle_gamma   90.00
#
_symmetry.space_group_name_H-M   'P 1'
#
loop_
_entity.id
_entity.type
_entity.pdbx_description
1 polymer ?
#
loop_
_entity_poly.entity_id
_entity_poly.type
_entity_poly.pdbx_seq_one_letter_code
_entity_poly.pdbx_strand_id
1 'polypeptide(L)'
;MGYGVIVMDADDFVPSRSGGFKEAVMDIEWAKLTAFEERVNVAGELNILKVVFESDCASLVNRIKKKGRDITILGHCVDKSCMNLDNFILV
;
A
#
# COMPACT_ATOMS: atom_id res chain seq x y z
N MET A 1 3.19 15.39 -3.04
CA MET A 1 1.99 14.60 -2.71
C MET A 1 2.08 14.15 -1.25
N GLY A 2 1.03 14.38 -0.47
CA GLY A 2 0.97 13.94 0.93
C GLY A 2 0.31 12.57 1.06
N TYR A 3 0.76 11.77 2.03
CA TYR A 3 0.16 10.49 2.36
C TYR A 3 -0.02 10.33 3.87
N GLY A 4 -0.96 9.46 4.25
CA GLY A 4 -1.22 9.10 5.64
C GLY A 4 -1.42 7.59 5.76
N VAL A 5 -0.87 7.03 6.84
CA VAL A 5 -1.00 5.64 7.23
C VAL A 5 -1.61 5.61 8.63
N ILE A 6 -2.72 4.90 8.77
CA ILE A 6 -3.33 4.61 10.06
C ILE A 6 -3.25 3.10 10.21
N VAL A 7 -2.65 2.64 11.31
CA VAL A 7 -2.64 1.23 11.68
C VAL A 7 -3.73 1.06 12.74
N MET A 8 -4.64 0.12 12.50
CA MET A 8 -5.69 -0.26 13.43
C MET A 8 -5.56 -1.74 13.74
N ASP A 9 -5.84 -2.13 14.98
CA ASP A 9 -6.05 -3.53 15.31
C ASP A 9 -7.50 -3.97 14.99
N ALA A 10 -7.85 -5.19 15.37
CA ALA A 10 -9.17 -5.75 15.10
C ALA A 10 -10.30 -5.16 15.96
N ASP A 11 -9.95 -4.43 17.03
CA ASP A 11 -10.89 -3.79 17.95
C ASP A 11 -11.00 -2.27 17.68
N ASP A 12 -10.60 -1.84 16.47
CA ASP A 12 -10.55 -0.44 16.01
C ASP A 12 -9.63 0.47 16.85
N PHE A 13 -8.73 -0.10 17.66
CA PHE A 13 -7.74 0.67 18.38
C PHE A 13 -6.61 1.09 17.43
N VAL A 14 -6.16 2.34 17.53
CA VAL A 14 -5.11 2.92 16.66
C VAL A 14 -3.77 2.93 17.41
N PRO A 15 -2.96 1.86 17.32
CA PRO A 15 -1.66 1.82 17.99
C PRO A 15 -0.64 2.77 17.37
N SER A 16 -0.79 3.12 16.09
CA SER A 16 0.18 3.97 15.39
C SER A 16 -0.45 4.72 14.22
N ARG A 17 0.05 5.95 14.00
CA ARG A 17 -0.25 6.76 12.83
C ARG A 17 1.06 7.32 12.29
N SER A 18 1.25 7.22 10.98
CA SER A 18 2.38 7.82 10.27
C SER A 18 1.87 8.66 9.10
N GLY A 19 2.65 9.63 8.67
CA GLY A 19 2.32 10.48 7.55
C GLY A 19 3.55 11.19 7.04
N GLY A 20 3.52 11.56 5.76
CA GLY A 20 4.65 12.18 5.12
C GLY A 20 4.27 12.89 3.84
N PHE A 21 5.25 13.60 3.29
CA PHE A 21 5.13 14.27 2.00
C PHE A 21 6.28 13.81 1.12
N LYS A 22 5.96 13.41 -0.11
CA LYS A 22 6.95 13.21 -1.17
C LYS A 22 6.87 14.37 -2.14
N GLU A 23 7.96 15.12 -2.26
CA GLU A 23 8.09 16.20 -3.22
C GLU A 23 8.35 15.63 -4.61
N ALA A 24 7.27 15.34 -5.31
CA ALA A 24 7.29 14.86 -6.69
C ALA A 24 5.99 15.25 -7.39
N VAL A 25 6.11 15.61 -8.67
CA VAL A 25 4.98 15.74 -9.59
C VAL A 25 4.70 14.35 -10.15
N MET A 26 3.58 13.77 -9.74
CA MET A 26 3.18 12.42 -10.12
C MET A 26 1.68 12.38 -10.38
N ASP A 27 1.24 11.50 -11.28
CA ASP A 27 -0.17 11.27 -11.52
C ASP A 27 -0.85 10.56 -10.33
N ILE A 28 -2.17 10.46 -10.37
CA ILE A 28 -2.98 9.89 -9.30
C ILE A 28 -2.64 8.41 -9.05
N GLU A 29 -2.33 7.64 -10.10
CA GLU A 29 -2.01 6.21 -9.97
C GLU A 29 -0.68 6.01 -9.25
N TRP A 30 0.35 6.77 -9.67
CA TRP A 30 1.66 6.76 -9.01
C TRP A 30 1.57 7.26 -7.57
N ALA A 31 0.75 8.28 -7.31
CA ALA A 31 0.49 8.77 -5.95
C ALA A 31 -0.14 7.69 -5.07
N LYS A 32 -1.14 6.95 -5.57
CA LYS A 32 -1.80 5.87 -4.81
C LYS A 32 -0.87 4.68 -4.58
N LEU A 33 -0.06 4.30 -5.57
CA LEU A 33 0.98 3.28 -5.42
C LEU A 33 2.02 3.70 -4.38
N THR A 34 2.49 4.94 -4.44
CA THR A 34 3.44 5.49 -3.46
C THR A 34 2.86 5.42 -2.04
N ALA A 35 1.60 5.80 -1.84
CA ALA A 35 0.95 5.67 -0.54
C ALA A 35 0.85 4.21 -0.08
N PHE A 36 0.60 3.27 -1.00
CA PHE A 36 0.57 1.85 -0.70
C PHE A 36 1.95 1.32 -0.27
N GLU A 37 3.03 1.69 -0.97
CA GLU A 37 4.40 1.33 -0.57
C GLU A 37 4.75 1.80 0.83
N GLU A 38 4.37 3.02 1.21
CA GLU A 38 4.60 3.53 2.56
C GLU A 38 3.82 2.75 3.62
N ARG A 39 2.58 2.34 3.32
CA ARG A 39 1.80 1.46 4.21
C ARG A 39 2.46 0.09 4.38
N VAL A 40 3.00 -0.47 3.30
CA VAL A 40 3.76 -1.72 3.31
C VAL A 40 5.00 -1.59 4.19
N ASN A 41 5.76 -0.50 4.02
CA ASN A 41 6.95 -0.23 4.83
C ASN A 41 6.62 -0.10 6.32
N VAL A 42 5.60 0.69 6.67
CA VAL A 42 5.15 0.85 8.07
C VAL A 42 4.73 -0.48 8.68
N ALA A 43 3.99 -1.33 7.93
CA ALA A 43 3.62 -2.66 8.41
C ALA A 43 4.85 -3.54 8.66
N GLY A 44 5.87 -3.46 7.80
CA GLY A 44 7.15 -4.14 7.96
C GLY A 44 7.94 -3.65 9.18
N GLU A 45 8.06 -2.33 9.37
CA GLU A 45 8.71 -1.73 10.54
C GLU A 45 8.05 -2.14 11.86
N LEU A 46 6.73 -2.31 11.85
CA LEU A 46 5.95 -2.77 13.00
C LEU A 46 5.91 -4.31 13.14
N ASN A 47 6.57 -5.07 12.26
CA ASN A 47 6.56 -6.54 12.22
C ASN A 47 5.15 -7.15 12.20
N ILE A 48 4.22 -6.53 11.48
CA ILE A 48 2.84 -7.01 11.41
C ILE A 48 2.75 -8.17 10.40
N LEU A 49 2.38 -9.35 10.89
CA LEU A 49 2.33 -10.59 10.08
C LEU A 49 1.10 -10.69 9.17
N LYS A 50 0.01 -10.00 9.50
CA LYS A 50 -1.24 -10.01 8.74
C LYS A 50 -1.84 -8.62 8.74
N VAL A 51 -2.02 -8.06 7.55
CA VAL A 51 -2.59 -6.72 7.38
C VAL A 51 -3.75 -6.77 6.38
N VAL A 52 -4.79 -6.01 6.69
CA VAL A 52 -5.82 -5.63 5.72
C VAL A 52 -5.57 -4.19 5.31
N PHE A 53 -5.31 -3.97 4.04
CA PHE A 53 -5.19 -2.63 3.47
C PHE A 53 -6.51 -2.24 2.80
N GLU A 54 -6.99 -1.04 3.09
CA GLU A 54 -8.18 -0.49 2.43
C GLU A 54 -7.77 0.57 1.40
N SER A 55 -8.29 0.48 0.18
CA SER A 55 -8.03 1.47 -0.86
C SER A 55 -9.30 1.88 -1.62
N ASP A 56 -9.48 3.19 -1.76
CA ASP A 56 -10.49 3.80 -2.64
C ASP A 56 -10.08 3.76 -4.13
N CYS A 57 -8.88 3.27 -4.44
CA CYS A 57 -8.32 3.27 -5.79
C CYS A 57 -8.56 1.90 -6.48
N ALA A 58 -9.68 1.80 -7.19
CA ALA A 58 -10.09 0.54 -7.85
C ALA A 58 -9.04 0.01 -8.86
N SER A 59 -8.31 0.89 -9.53
CA SER A 59 -7.22 0.53 -10.45
C SER A 59 -6.08 -0.17 -9.70
N LEU A 60 -5.60 0.40 -8.60
CA LEU A 60 -4.59 -0.22 -7.74
C LEU A 60 -5.07 -1.58 -7.21
N VAL A 61 -6.31 -1.65 -6.72
CA VAL A 61 -6.90 -2.90 -6.22
C VAL A 61 -6.92 -3.98 -7.30
N ASN A 62 -7.32 -3.62 -8.51
CA ASN A 62 -7.35 -4.54 -9.64
C ASN A 62 -5.95 -5.02 -10.05
N ARG A 63 -4.94 -4.16 -10.01
CA ARG A 63 -3.54 -4.52 -10.31
C ARG A 63 -3.00 -5.51 -9.29
N ILE A 64 -3.23 -5.27 -8.00
CA ILE A 64 -2.81 -6.17 -6.92
C ILE A 64 -3.50 -7.54 -7.04
N LYS A 65 -4.81 -7.58 -7.31
CA LYS A 65 -5.56 -8.82 -7.56
C LYS A 65 -5.08 -9.57 -8.82
N LYS A 66 -4.42 -8.87 -9.75
CA LYS A 66 -3.84 -9.41 -10.97
C LYS A 66 -2.30 -9.41 -10.93
N LYS A 67 -1.69 -9.40 -9.74
CA LYS A 67 -0.22 -9.45 -9.59
C LYS A 67 0.38 -10.63 -10.37
N GLY A 68 1.57 -10.41 -10.93
CA GLY A 68 2.22 -11.34 -11.87
C GLY A 68 1.57 -11.47 -13.26
N ARG A 69 0.44 -10.80 -13.54
CA ARG A 69 -0.21 -10.79 -14.87
C ARG A 69 -0.28 -9.41 -15.52
N ASP A 70 -0.10 -8.34 -14.76
CA ASP A 70 -0.01 -6.97 -15.28
C ASP A 70 1.43 -6.70 -15.75
N ILE A 71 1.62 -6.68 -17.08
CA ILE A 71 2.93 -6.43 -17.73
C ILE A 71 3.28 -4.94 -17.86
N THR A 72 2.43 -4.04 -17.37
CA THR A 72 2.74 -2.60 -17.40
C THR A 72 3.78 -2.24 -16.34
N ILE A 73 4.42 -1.07 -16.50
CA ILE A 73 5.40 -0.56 -15.53
C ILE A 73 4.79 -0.47 -14.12
N LEU A 74 3.58 0.08 -14.01
CA LEU A 74 2.84 0.14 -12.75
C LEU A 74 2.53 -1.26 -12.19
N GLY A 75 2.17 -2.22 -13.05
CA GLY A 75 1.96 -3.61 -12.67
C GLY A 75 3.19 -4.26 -12.05
N HIS A 76 4.36 -4.07 -12.69
CA HIS A 76 5.64 -4.54 -12.16
C HIS A 76 5.99 -3.88 -10.81
N CYS A 77 5.77 -2.56 -10.67
CA CYS A 77 6.02 -1.88 -9.39
C CYS A 77 5.11 -2.42 -8.29
N VAL A 78 3.80 -2.58 -8.57
CA VAL A 78 2.85 -3.20 -7.64
C VAL A 78 3.31 -4.58 -7.20
N ASP A 79 3.74 -5.43 -8.13
CA ASP A 79 4.21 -6.79 -7.83
C ASP A 79 5.42 -6.76 -6.88
N LYS A 80 6.38 -5.88 -7.15
CA LYS A 80 7.54 -5.65 -6.29
C LYS A 80 7.15 -5.17 -4.88
N SER A 81 6.21 -4.22 -4.76
CA SER A 81 5.74 -3.76 -3.44
C SER A 81 5.03 -4.89 -2.68
N CYS A 82 4.30 -5.75 -3.38
CA CYS A 82 3.62 -6.90 -2.77
C CYS A 82 4.59 -7.97 -2.26
N MET A 83 5.76 -8.15 -2.88
CA MET A 83 6.79 -9.09 -2.41
C MET A 83 7.36 -8.73 -1.05
N ASN A 84 7.25 -7.46 -0.62
CA ASN A 84 7.73 -7.03 0.69
C ASN A 84 6.80 -7.42 1.85
N LEU A 85 5.60 -7.96 1.57
CA LEU A 85 4.65 -8.49 2.56
C LEU A 85 4.07 -9.81 2.07
N ASP A 86 4.55 -10.92 2.63
CA ASP A 86 4.12 -12.27 2.23
C ASP A 86 2.64 -12.56 2.54
N ASN A 87 2.01 -11.83 3.48
CA ASN A 87 0.66 -12.11 3.97
C ASN A 87 -0.16 -10.83 4.22
N PHE A 88 -0.78 -10.28 3.18
CA PHE A 88 -1.76 -9.20 3.32
C PHE A 88 -2.99 -9.42 2.43
N ILE A 89 -4.10 -8.79 2.81
CA ILE A 89 -5.32 -8.70 2.02
C ILE A 89 -5.52 -7.23 1.66
N LEU A 90 -5.87 -6.96 0.41
CA LEU A 90 -6.29 -5.62 -0.02
C LEU A 90 -7.79 -5.66 -0.32
N VAL A 91 -8.54 -4.83 0.39
CA VAL A 91 -10.00 -4.69 0.30
C VAL A 91 -10.35 -3.43 -0.47
#